data_AF-A0A352CHM4-F1
#
_entry.id   AF-A0A352CHM4-F1
#
_cell.length_a   1.000
_cell.length_b   1.000
_cell.length_c   1.000
_cell.angle_alpha   90.00
_cell.angle_beta   90.00
_cell.angle_gamma   90.00
#
_symmetry.space_group_name_H-M   'P 1'
#
loop_
_entity.id
_entity.type
_entity.pdbx_description
1 polymer ?
#
loop_
_entity_poly.entity_id
_entity_poly.type
_entity_poly.pdbx_seq_one_letter_code
_entity_poly.pdbx_strand_id
1 'polypeptide(L)' 'MQQPAHHTKLVKEKARQLGFSFCGIAKAVPLDEDARRLEKWLHQGMHGKMRYMENHFDLRIDPSKLVPGA' A
#
# COMPACT_ATOMS: atom_id res chain seq x y z
N MET A 1 12.41 -1.20 23.75
CA MET A 1 11.63 -0.98 22.51
C MET A 1 12.40 0.02 21.65
N GLN A 2 12.82 -0.35 20.44
CA GLN A 2 13.47 0.60 19.54
C GLN A 2 12.45 1.62 19.04
N GLN A 3 12.82 2.91 19.02
CA GLN A 3 11.91 4.00 18.69
C GLN A 3 11.62 4.02 17.17
N PRO A 4 10.38 4.28 16.70
CA PRO A 4 10.01 4.30 15.28
C PRO A 4 10.90 5.20 14.39
N ALA A 5 11.43 6.28 14.95
CA ALA A 5 12.37 7.17 14.27
C ALA A 5 13.69 6.48 13.87
N HIS A 6 14.19 5.57 14.71
CA HIS A 6 15.41 4.81 14.44
C HIS A 6 15.21 3.87 13.24
N HIS A 7 14.15 3.08 13.23
CA HIS A 7 13.84 2.18 12.11
C HIS A 7 13.58 2.95 10.82
N THR A 8 12.89 4.08 10.89
CA THR A 8 12.64 4.94 9.72
C THR A 8 13.96 5.39 9.08
N LYS A 9 14.92 5.83 9.90
CA LYS A 9 16.25 6.23 9.42
C LYS A 9 16.99 5.05 8.78
N LEU A 10 17.03 3.91 9.45
CA LEU A 10 17.68 2.69 8.97
C LEU A 10 17.16 2.27 7.60
N VAL A 11 15.84 2.18 7.42
CA VAL A 11 15.20 1.75 6.17
C VAL A 11 15.51 2.73 5.03
N LYS A 12 15.40 4.04 5.28
CA LYS A 12 15.68 5.06 4.26
C LYS A 12 17.15 5.08 3.84
N GLU A 13 18.07 4.90 4.79
CA GLU A 13 19.50 4.81 4.49
C GLU A 13 19.82 3.58 3.65
N LYS A 14 19.22 2.42 3.98
CA LYS A 14 19.38 1.19 3.20
C LYS A 14 18.81 1.31 1.80
N ALA A 15 17.62 1.90 1.65
CA ALA A 15 17.03 2.16 0.33
C ALA A 15 17.97 3.02 -0.52
N ARG A 16 18.53 4.10 0.03
CA ARG A 16 19.51 4.94 -0.69
C ARG A 16 20.77 4.16 -1.08
N GLN A 17 21.31 3.34 -0.18
CA GLN A 17 22.50 2.51 -0.46
C GLN A 17 22.27 1.49 -1.58
N LEU A 18 21.04 0.95 -1.69
CA LEU A 18 20.64 0.02 -2.73
C LEU A 18 20.29 0.69 -4.07
N GLY A 19 20.38 2.03 -4.15
CA GLY A 19 20.13 2.78 -5.38
C GLY A 19 18.68 3.19 -5.61
N PHE A 20 17.80 3.08 -4.61
CA PHE A 20 16.45 3.63 -4.71
C PHE A 20 16.48 5.16 -4.69
N SER A 21 15.84 5.79 -5.68
CA SER A 21 15.75 7.25 -5.77
C SER A 21 14.86 7.87 -4.68
N PHE A 22 13.89 7.13 -4.15
CA PHE A 22 12.96 7.60 -3.12
C PHE A 22 12.52 6.47 -2.18
N CYS A 23 12.23 6.81 -0.91
CA CYS A 23 11.71 5.88 0.09
C CYS A 23 10.74 6.61 1.04
N GLY A 24 9.49 6.16 1.07
CA GLY A 24 8.43 6.65 1.95
C GLY A 24 8.04 5.60 2.99
N ILE A 25 7.47 6.06 4.11
CA ILE A 25 6.89 5.21 5.16
C ILE A 25 5.46 5.70 5.38
N ALA A 26 4.50 4.79 5.31
CA ALA A 26 3.07 5.07 5.51
C ALA A 26 2.52 4.17 6.63
N LYS A 27 1.42 4.60 7.25
CA LYS A 27 0.70 3.77 8.22
C LYS A 27 -0.12 2.71 7.48
N ALA A 28 -0.19 1.49 8.01
CA ALA A 28 -1.09 0.47 7.52
C ALA A 28 -2.50 0.74 8.06
N VAL A 29 -3.30 1.49 7.30
CA VAL A 29 -4.67 1.84 7.65
C VAL A 29 -5.59 1.71 6.44
N PRO A 30 -6.91 1.53 6.63
CA PRO A 30 -7.87 1.55 5.54
C PRO A 30 -7.77 2.83 4.70
N LEU A 31 -7.88 2.67 3.37
CA LEU A 31 -7.73 3.71 2.36
C LEU A 31 -9.09 4.03 1.72
N ASP A 32 -9.99 4.67 2.48
CA ASP A 32 -11.39 4.88 2.07
C ASP A 32 -11.56 5.68 0.76
N GLU A 33 -10.72 6.69 0.54
CA GLU A 33 -10.78 7.46 -0.71
C GLU A 33 -10.35 6.64 -1.92
N ASP A 34 -9.27 5.87 -1.78
CA ASP A 34 -8.76 5.01 -2.84
C ASP A 34 -9.73 3.85 -3.11
N ALA A 35 -10.41 3.34 -2.07
CA ALA A 35 -11.48 2.35 -2.19
C ALA A 35 -12.61 2.87 -3.10
N ARG A 36 -13.14 4.05 -2.82
CA ARG A 36 -14.21 4.67 -3.65
C ARG A 36 -13.76 4.90 -5.09
N ARG A 37 -12.51 5.34 -5.29
CA ARG A 37 -11.95 5.54 -6.63
C ARG A 37 -11.81 4.23 -7.39
N LEU A 38 -11.31 3.19 -6.73
CA LEU A 38 -11.15 1.86 -7.32
C LEU A 38 -12.51 1.25 -7.67
N GLU A 39 -13.48 1.30 -6.76
CA GLU A 39 -14.84 0.81 -6.99
C GLU A 39 -15.47 1.48 -8.22
N LYS A 40 -15.40 2.82 -8.30
CA LYS A 40 -15.88 3.56 -9.47
C LYS A 40 -15.15 3.13 -10.76
N TRP A 41 -13.84 2.93 -10.70
CA TRP A 41 -13.03 2.55 -11.84
C TRP A 41 -13.36 1.13 -12.34
N LEU A 42 -13.58 0.19 -11.41
CA LEU A 42 -14.03 -1.18 -11.71
C LEU A 42 -15.44 -1.17 -12.31
N HIS A 43 -16.39 -0.45 -11.73
CA HIS A 43 -17.77 -0.34 -12.24
C HIS A 43 -17.86 0.26 -13.65
N GLN A 44 -16.90 1.13 -14.01
CA GLN A 44 -16.80 1.69 -15.36
C GLN A 44 -16.11 0.75 -16.36
N GLY A 45 -15.72 -0.46 -15.96
CA GLY A 45 -15.04 -1.43 -16.82
C GLY A 45 -13.65 -0.99 -17.27
N MET A 46 -13.03 -0.04 -16.57
CA MET A 46 -11.74 0.53 -16.98
C MET A 46 -10.55 -0.44 -16.83
N HIS A 47 -10.76 -1.61 -16.23
CA HIS A 47 -9.77 -2.69 -16.18
C HIS A 47 -9.62 -3.47 -17.49
N GLY A 48 -10.50 -3.25 -18.48
CA GLY A 48 -10.49 -4.01 -19.73
C GLY A 48 -10.52 -5.51 -19.47
N LYS A 49 -9.48 -6.24 -19.90
CA LYS A 49 -9.39 -7.69 -19.73
C LYS A 49 -8.82 -8.14 -18.37
N MET A 50 -8.37 -7.21 -17.51
CA MET A 50 -7.70 -7.52 -16.24
C MET A 50 -8.70 -7.89 -15.12
N ARG A 51 -9.47 -8.96 -15.29
CA ARG A 51 -10.47 -9.42 -14.29
C ARG A 51 -9.89 -9.62 -12.89
N TYR A 52 -8.60 -9.93 -12.77
CA TYR A 52 -7.93 -10.05 -11.46
C TYR A 52 -7.92 -8.74 -10.65
N MET A 53 -8.20 -7.60 -11.27
CA MET A 53 -8.32 -6.30 -10.59
C MET A 53 -9.56 -6.23 -9.69
N GLU A 54 -10.61 -6.99 -10.00
CA GLU A 54 -11.81 -7.12 -9.16
C GLU A 54 -11.57 -8.04 -7.94
N ASN A 55 -10.56 -8.91 -8.02
CA ASN A 55 -10.28 -9.86 -6.96
C ASN A 55 -9.68 -9.19 -5.72
N HIS A 56 -10.03 -9.73 -4.55
CA HIS A 56 -9.49 -9.36 -3.24
C HIS A 56 -9.55 -7.86 -2.95
N PHE A 57 -10.66 -7.20 -3.29
CA PHE A 57 -10.87 -5.76 -3.11
C PHE A 57 -10.49 -5.28 -1.70
N ASP A 58 -10.98 -5.97 -0.67
CA ASP A 58 -10.69 -5.69 0.73
C ASP A 58 -9.19 -5.64 1.07
N LEU A 59 -8.38 -6.50 0.46
CA LEU A 59 -6.93 -6.54 0.70
C LEU A 59 -6.19 -5.41 -0.01
N ARG A 60 -6.79 -4.83 -1.06
CA ARG A 60 -6.21 -3.71 -1.83
C ARG A 60 -6.43 -2.37 -1.14
N ILE A 61 -7.57 -2.23 -0.46
CA ILE A 61 -7.96 -1.00 0.21
C ILE A 61 -7.53 -0.95 1.68
N ASP A 62 -7.16 -2.09 2.26
CA ASP A 62 -6.75 -2.18 3.65
C ASP A 62 -5.44 -2.99 3.80
N PRO A 63 -4.28 -2.31 3.77
CA PRO A 63 -3.00 -2.98 3.94
C PRO A 63 -2.84 -3.69 5.30
N SER A 64 -3.64 -3.36 6.32
CA SER A 64 -3.57 -4.05 7.62
C SER A 64 -4.05 -5.50 7.54
N LYS A 65 -4.85 -5.86 6.53
CA LYS A 65 -5.33 -7.23 6.31
C LYS A 65 -4.30 -8.15 5.65
N LEU A 66 -3.19 -7.60 5.13
CA LEU A 66 -2.15 -8.39 4.45
C LEU A 66 -1.27 -9.15 5.43
N VAL A 67 -0.98 -8.56 6.60
CA VAL A 67 -0.11 -9.15 7.63
C VAL A 67 -0.72 -8.86 9.00
N PRO A 68 -1.05 -9.90 9.80
CA PRO A 68 -1.58 -9.70 11.15
C PRO A 68 -0.64 -8.87 12.02
N GLY A 69 -1.16 -7.81 12.63
CA GLY A 69 -0.40 -6.91 13.52
C GLY A 69 0.42 -5.82 12.81
N ALA A 70 0.14 -5.57 11.53
CA ALA A 70 0.69 -4.45 10.75
C ALA A 70 0.21 -3.07 11.24
#